data_AF-A0A382LRP4-F1
#
_entry.id   AF-A0A382LRP4-F1
#
_cell.length_a   1.000
_cell.length_b   1.000
_cell.length_c   1.000
_cell.angle_alpha   90.00
_cell.angle_beta   90.00
_cell.angle_gamma   90.00
#
_symmetry.space_group_name_H-M   'P 1'
#
loop_
_entity.id
_entity.type
_entity.pdbx_description
1 polymer ?
#
loop_
_entity_poly.entity_id
_entity_poly.type
_entity_poly.pdbx_seq_one_letter_code
_entity_poly.pdbx_strand_id
1 'polypeptide(L)' 'MKLLITGGWGFLGGRLAQSLISRAGHKVLLGSREEKGDSPQWLPEAEVAQTAWKSAANLRTICRDVDVVLH' A
#
# COMPACT_ATOMS: atom_id res chain seq x y z
N MET A 1 -3.80 12.34 3.12
CA MET A 1 -2.59 11.68 3.64
C MET A 1 -2.23 10.53 2.71
N LYS A 2 -0.94 10.19 2.62
CA LYS A 2 -0.42 9.01 1.92
C LYS A 2 -0.17 7.90 2.95
N LEU A 3 -0.84 6.77 2.78
CA LEU A 3 -0.75 5.63 3.68
C LEU A 3 -0.12 4.43 2.98
N LEU A 4 0.86 3.79 3.61
CA LEU A 4 1.37 2.49 3.19
C LEU A 4 0.68 1.40 4.00
N ILE A 5 0.00 0.47 3.31
CA ILE A 5 -0.61 -0.70 3.94
C ILE A 5 0.22 -1.92 3.56
N THR A 6 1.02 -2.43 4.49
CA THR A 6 1.73 -3.68 4.25
C THR A 6 0.72 -4.83 4.26
N GLY A 7 0.89 -5.82 3.38
CA GLY A 7 -0.14 -6.84 3.22
C GLY A 7 -1.45 -6.26 2.67
N GLY A 8 -1.39 -5.15 1.92
CA GLY A 8 -2.55 -4.48 1.33
C GLY A 8 -3.34 -5.35 0.34
N TRP A 9 -2.73 -6.44 -0.14
CA TRP A 9 -3.38 -7.46 -0.98
C TRP A 9 -4.16 -8.52 -0.19
N GLY A 10 -4.05 -8.51 1.14
CA GLY A 10 -4.74 -9.45 2.02
C GLY A 10 -6.19 -9.05 2.31
N PHE A 11 -6.90 -9.93 3.02
CA PHE A 11 -8.31 -9.76 3.36
C PHE A 11 -8.61 -8.43 4.08
N LEU A 12 -7.87 -8.13 5.15
CA LEU A 12 -8.09 -6.91 5.93
C LEU A 12 -7.51 -5.68 5.24
N GLY A 13 -6.25 -5.77 4.80
CA GLY A 13 -5.53 -4.67 4.15
C GLY A 13 -6.28 -4.11 2.93
N GLY A 14 -6.83 -4.99 2.08
CA GLY A 14 -7.56 -4.55 0.88
C GLY A 14 -8.87 -3.84 1.20
N ARG A 15 -9.61 -4.29 2.23
CA ARG A 15 -10.85 -3.62 2.66
C ARG A 15 -10.59 -2.29 3.34
N LEU A 16 -9.52 -2.21 4.13
CA LEU A 16 -9.06 -0.94 4.70
C LEU A 16 -8.67 0.03 3.59
N ALA A 17 -7.90 -0.42 2.59
CA ALA A 17 -7.52 0.39 1.44
C ALA A 17 -8.74 0.97 0.71
N GLN A 18 -9.73 0.13 0.38
CA GLN A 18 -10.98 0.57 -0.24
C GLN A 18 -11.70 1.61 0.60
N SER A 19 -11.81 1.40 1.92
CA SER A 19 -12.50 2.33 2.81
C SER A 19 -11.76 3.66 2.95
N LEU A 20 -10.44 3.65 3.07
CA LEU A 20 -9.61 4.84 3.22
C LEU A 20 -9.61 5.71 1.95
N ILE A 21 -9.63 5.09 0.77
CA ILE A 21 -9.80 5.82 -0.49
C ILE A 21 -11.23 6.36 -0.59
N SER A 22 -12.24 5.49 -0.54
CA SER A 22 -13.62 5.86 -0.87
C SER A 22 -14.29 6.79 0.14
N ARG A 23 -13.96 6.67 1.43
CA ARG A 23 -14.63 7.44 2.50
C ARG A 23 -13.83 8.65 2.98
N ALA A 24 -12.50 8.57 2.92
CA ALA A 24 -11.62 9.59 3.48
C ALA A 24 -10.76 10.32 2.44
N GLY A 25 -10.84 9.92 1.16
CA GLY A 25 -10.09 10.55 0.06
C GLY A 25 -8.57 10.45 0.24
N HIS A 26 -8.10 9.42 0.94
CA HIS A 26 -6.67 9.22 1.18
C HIS A 26 -5.99 8.57 -0.02
N LYS A 27 -4.68 8.80 -0.17
CA LYS A 27 -3.85 8.08 -1.14
C LYS A 27 -3.31 6.82 -0.47
N VAL A 28 -3.49 5.66 -1.09
CA VAL A 28 -3.05 4.38 -0.53
C VAL A 28 -2.00 3.74 -1.42
N LEU A 29 -0.90 3.32 -0.79
CA LEU A 29 0.15 2.48 -1.36
C LEU A 29 -0.01 1.06 -0.80
N LEU A 30 -0.36 0.11 -1.67
CA LEU A 30 -0.53 -1.30 -1.34
C LEU A 30 0.83 -2.00 -1.33
N GLY A 31 1.28 -2.35 -0.13
CA GLY A 31 2.48 -3.15 0.09
C GLY A 31 2.23 -4.64 -0.13
N SER A 32 3.09 -5.29 -0.90
CA SER A 32 3.15 -6.75 -1.06
C SER A 32 4.60 -7.24 -1.01
N ARG A 33 4.82 -8.42 -0.41
CA ARG A 33 6.14 -9.07 -0.44
C ARG A 33 6.52 -9.48 -1.87
N GLU A 34 5.54 -9.98 -2.60
CA GLU A 34 5.66 -10.31 -4.01
C GLU A 34 5.69 -9.03 -4.82
N GLU A 35 6.51 -9.01 -5.86
CA GLU A 35 6.43 -7.99 -6.89
C GLU A 35 5.07 -8.14 -7.58
N LYS A 36 4.26 -7.09 -7.46
CA LYS A 36 2.96 -6.97 -8.11
C LYS A 36 3.11 -5.94 -9.21
N GLY A 37 2.45 -6.18 -10.34
CA GLY A 37 2.40 -5.23 -11.44
C GLY A 37 1.46 -4.08 -11.12
N ASP A 38 0.47 -3.87 -11.99
CA ASP A 38 -0.49 -2.80 -11.84
C ASP A 38 -1.41 -2.97 -10.62
N SER A 39 -2.09 -1.87 -10.29
CA SER A 39 -3.13 -1.81 -9.28
C SER A 39 -4.19 -2.91 -9.51
N PRO A 40 -4.71 -3.51 -8.44
CA PRO A 40 -5.72 -4.55 -8.59
C PRO A 40 -6.99 -3.99 -9.25
N GLN A 41 -7.66 -4.80 -10.07
CA GLN A 41 -8.91 -4.40 -10.74
C GLN A 41 -10.01 -3.93 -9.77
N TRP A 42 -9.97 -4.40 -8.52
CA TRP A 42 -10.93 -4.02 -7.47
C TRP A 42 -10.58 -2.70 -6.76
N LEU A 43 -9.42 -2.11 -7.02
CA LEU A 43 -9.01 -0.80 -6.48
C LEU A 43 -7.95 -0.16 -7.40
N PRO A 44 -8.36 0.29 -8.60
CA PRO A 44 -7.45 0.86 -9.60
C PRO A 44 -6.79 2.17 -9.15
N GLU A 45 -7.36 2.88 -8.17
CA GLU A 45 -6.85 4.15 -7.66
C GLU A 45 -5.68 3.98 -6.67
N ALA A 46 -5.42 2.76 -6.20
CA ALA A 46 -4.30 2.51 -5.29
C ALA A 46 -2.96 2.44 -6.03
N GLU A 47 -1.90 2.98 -5.42
CA GLU A 47 -0.53 2.72 -5.86
C GLU A 47 -0.07 1.36 -5.32
N VAL A 48 0.94 0.74 -5.95
CA VAL A 48 1.49 -0.55 -5.53
C VAL A 48 2.98 -0.41 -5.24
N ALA A 49 3.45 -1.02 -4.15
CA ALA A 49 4.87 -1.12 -3.84
C ALA A 49 5.24 -2.52 -3.33
N GLN A 50 6.41 -2.98 -3.72
CA GLN A 50 7.01 -4.16 -3.13
C GLN A 50 7.59 -3.84 -1.76
N THR A 51 7.17 -4.57 -0.73
CA THR A 51 7.74 -4.54 0.62
C THR A 51 8.84 -5.60 0.74
N ALA A 52 10.03 -5.28 0.21
CA ALA A 52 11.18 -6.18 0.29
C ALA A 52 11.81 -6.13 1.69
N TRP A 53 11.28 -6.92 2.63
CA TRP A 53 11.68 -6.91 4.05
C TRP A 53 13.18 -7.06 4.32
N LYS A 54 13.92 -7.74 3.44
CA LYS A 54 15.38 -7.92 3.55
C LYS A 54 16.19 -6.72 3.05
N SER A 55 15.55 -5.71 2.46
CA SER A 55 16.21 -4.55 1.86
C SER A 55 15.80 -3.26 2.57
N ALA A 56 16.64 -2.80 3.49
CA ALA A 56 16.42 -1.54 4.18
C ALA A 56 16.36 -0.33 3.21
N ALA A 57 17.08 -0.41 2.07
CA ALA A 57 17.02 0.61 1.03
C ALA A 57 15.63 0.67 0.37
N ASN A 58 15.06 -0.49 0.01
CA ASN A 58 13.70 -0.56 -0.52
C ASN A 58 12.68 -0.04 0.51
N LEU A 59 12.76 -0.48 1.76
CA LEU A 59 11.84 -0.04 2.81
C LEU A 59 11.90 1.49 3.02
N ARG A 60 13.09 2.09 3.00
CA ARG A 60 13.24 3.56 3.04
C ARG A 60 12.60 4.23 1.84
N THR A 61 12.74 3.66 0.64
CA THR A 61 12.16 4.23 -0.58
C THR A 61 10.63 4.20 -0.56
N ILE A 62 10.02 3.07 -0.16
CA ILE A 62 8.55 2.94 -0.16
C ILE A 62 7.87 3.71 0.98
N CYS A 63 8.61 4.00 2.06
CA CYS A 63 8.14 4.86 3.15
C CYS A 63 8.39 6.35 2.90
N ARG A 64 9.08 6.73 1.81
CA ARG A 64 9.32 8.14 1.49
C ARG A 64 8.00 8.82 1.18
N ASP A 65 7.77 9.99 1.80
CA ASP A 65 6.55 10.80 1.66
C ASP A 65 5.25 10.05 2.08
N VAL A 66 5.39 9.01 2.92
CA VAL A 66 4.27 8.31 3.56
C VAL A 66 4.04 8.89 4.96
N ASP A 67 2.81 9.31 5.24
CA ASP A 67 2.41 9.88 6.53
C ASP A 67 2.20 8.77 7.59
N VAL A 68 1.65 7.63 7.19
CA VAL A 68 1.26 6.54 8.09
C VAL A 68 1.58 5.17 7.47
N VAL A 69 2.15 4.28 8.27
CA VAL A 69 2.33 2.86 7.93
C VAL A 69 1.36 2.01 8.73
N LEU A 70 0.59 1.19 8.04
CA LEU A 70 -0.30 0.17 8.60
C LEU A 70 0.35 -1.20 8.34
N HIS A 71 0.79 -1.87 9.42
CA HIS A 71 1.44 -3.19 9.35
C HIS A 71 0.52 -4.29 9.84
#